data_AF-A0A7X3ZY93-F1
#
_entry.id   AF-A0A7X3ZY93-F1
#
_cell.length_a   1.000
_cell.length_b   1.000
_cell.length_c   1.000
_cell.angle_alpha   90.00
_cell.angle_beta   90.00
_cell.angle_gamma   90.00
#
_symmetry.space_group_name_H-M   'P 1'
#
loop_
_entity.id
_entity.type
_entity.pdbx_description
1 polymer ?
#
loop_
_entity_poly.entity_id
_entity_poly.type
_entity_poly.pdbx_seq_one_letter_code
_entity_poly.pdbx_strand_id
1 'polypeptide(L)'
;MDALNDFNFEHLAAAILVWLFVSLIVEELCNVLFKWKLYAQSGLNNKGFKTPIIFAISFAICASSGIDIFQLLLAPIKITIESGIVSYAVSAALLNGGSGTVFRFLERFREGAKKVTDGHDVTV
;
A
#
# COMPACT_ATOMS: atom_id res chain seq x y z
N MET A 1 -13.10 -15.78 24.79
CA MET A 1 -13.62 -15.51 23.42
C MET A 1 -13.90 -14.00 23.36
N ASP A 2 -12.89 -13.17 23.70
CA ASP A 2 -13.11 -11.80 24.22
C ASP A 2 -12.26 -10.72 23.53
N ALA A 3 -11.47 -11.08 22.51
CA ALA A 3 -10.60 -10.11 21.82
C ALA A 3 -11.34 -9.18 20.84
N LEU A 4 -12.63 -9.43 20.58
CA LEU A 4 -13.46 -8.66 19.64
C LEU A 4 -14.37 -7.63 20.32
N ASN A 5 -14.45 -7.61 21.65
CA ASN A 5 -15.44 -6.79 22.37
C ASN A 5 -14.99 -5.32 22.59
N ASP A 6 -13.75 -5.00 22.20
CA ASP A 6 -13.10 -3.72 22.44
C ASP A 6 -12.70 -3.03 21.13
N PHE A 7 -13.51 -3.26 20.08
CA PHE A 7 -13.30 -2.70 18.76
C PHE A 7 -13.56 -1.20 18.76
N ASN A 8 -12.51 -0.41 18.50
CA ASN A 8 -12.60 1.05 18.54
C ASN A 8 -13.10 1.61 17.19
N PHE A 9 -14.42 1.75 17.07
CA PHE A 9 -15.06 2.29 15.86
C PHE A 9 -14.62 3.71 15.51
N GLU A 10 -14.30 4.55 16.50
CA GLU A 10 -13.84 5.92 16.26
C GLU A 10 -12.46 5.94 15.58
N HIS A 11 -11.55 5.08 16.01
CA HIS A 11 -10.24 4.93 15.37
C HIS A 11 -10.36 4.34 13.98
N LEU A 12 -11.26 3.36 13.77
CA LEU A 12 -11.52 2.83 12.44
C LEU A 12 -12.05 3.94 11.51
N ALA A 13 -13.02 4.72 11.97
CA ALA A 13 -13.61 5.80 11.17
C ALA A 13 -12.55 6.85 10.80
N ALA A 14 -11.69 7.24 11.74
CA ALA A 14 -10.57 8.14 11.50
C ALA A 14 -9.58 7.56 10.48
N ALA A 15 -9.23 6.28 10.60
CA ALA A 15 -8.34 5.60 9.66
C ALA A 15 -8.92 5.54 8.24
N ILE A 16 -10.21 5.25 8.12
CA ILE A 16 -10.91 5.28 6.82
C ILE A 16 -10.91 6.69 6.23
N LEU A 17 -11.15 7.72 7.05
CA LEU A 17 -11.12 9.12 6.61
C LEU A 17 -9.74 9.53 6.09
N VAL A 18 -8.68 9.20 6.83
CA VAL A 18 -7.29 9.45 6.41
C VAL A 18 -6.99 8.71 5.12
N TRP A 19 -7.37 7.43 5.03
CA TRP A 19 -7.18 6.63 3.82
C TRP A 19 -7.89 7.26 2.61
N LEU A 20 -9.16 7.64 2.75
CA LEU A 20 -9.93 8.30 1.68
C LEU A 20 -9.30 9.63 1.25
N PHE A 21 -8.88 10.44 2.21
CA PHE A 21 -8.26 11.74 1.94
C PHE A 21 -6.95 11.60 1.17
N VAL A 22 -6.07 10.68 1.62
CA VAL A 22 -4.81 10.40 0.92
C VAL A 22 -5.08 9.79 -0.46
N SER A 23 -6.05 8.88 -0.58
CA SER A 23 -6.44 8.30 -1.86
C SER A 23 -6.89 9.36 -2.86
N LEU A 24 -7.68 10.34 -2.42
CA LEU A 24 -8.17 11.43 -3.27
C LEU A 24 -7.03 12.36 -3.73
N ILE A 25 -6.08 12.66 -2.84
CA ILE A 25 -4.88 13.43 -3.18
C ILE A 25 -4.04 12.69 -4.22
N VAL A 26 -3.79 11.40 -4.01
CA VAL A 26 -3.03 10.55 -4.95
C VAL A 26 -3.74 10.49 -6.30
N GLU A 27 -5.06 10.31 -6.30
CA GLU A 27 -5.86 10.27 -7.53
C GLU A 27 -5.76 11.59 -8.31
N GLU A 28 -5.89 12.74 -7.64
CA GLU A 28 -5.81 14.04 -8.31
C GLU A 28 -4.38 14.32 -8.83
N LEU A 29 -3.35 14.02 -8.05
CA LEU A 29 -1.94 14.10 -8.49
C LEU A 29 -1.69 13.24 -9.71
N CYS A 30 -2.16 11.99 -9.70
CA CYS A 30 -2.00 11.06 -10.80
C CYS A 30 -2.82 11.49 -12.02
N ASN A 31 -4.01 12.04 -11.84
CA ASN A 31 -4.80 12.62 -12.92
C ASN A 31 -4.07 13.76 -13.61
N VAL A 32 -3.48 14.68 -12.85
CA VAL A 32 -2.67 15.79 -13.39
C VAL A 32 -1.45 15.22 -14.13
N LEU A 33 -0.71 14.30 -13.53
CA LEU A 33 0.48 13.66 -14.13
C LEU A 33 0.16 12.92 -15.42
N PHE A 34 -0.94 12.16 -15.47
CA PHE A 34 -1.32 11.36 -16.63
C PHE A 34 -2.02 12.17 -17.72
N LYS A 35 -2.69 13.28 -17.38
CA LYS A 35 -3.20 14.25 -18.37
C LYS A 35 -2.10 15.14 -18.93
N TRP A 36 -0.91 15.12 -18.33
CA TRP A 36 0.20 15.92 -18.82
C TRP A 36 0.65 15.45 -20.21
N LYS A 37 0.82 16.42 -21.12
CA LYS A 37 1.05 16.19 -22.56
C LYS A 37 2.25 15.26 -22.83
N LEU A 38 3.29 15.34 -21.99
CA LEU A 38 4.46 14.45 -22.03
C LEU A 38 4.12 12.99 -21.76
N TYR A 39 3.27 12.68 -20.77
CA TYR A 39 2.84 11.31 -20.48
C TYR A 39 1.92 10.77 -21.58
N ALA A 40 1.03 11.61 -22.10
CA ALA A 40 0.14 11.25 -23.20
C ALA A 40 0.89 10.98 -24.52
N GLN A 41 1.96 11.74 -24.80
CA GLN A 41 2.74 11.61 -26.04
C GLN A 41 3.85 10.56 -25.98
N SER A 42 4.34 10.21 -24.79
CA SER A 42 5.44 9.24 -24.62
C SER A 42 5.04 7.77 -24.83
N GLY A 43 3.77 7.49 -25.18
CA GLY A 43 3.29 6.12 -25.44
C GLY A 43 3.19 5.23 -24.19
N LEU A 44 3.52 5.76 -23.00
CA LEU A 44 3.39 5.08 -21.71
C LEU A 44 1.93 4.76 -21.36
N ASN A 45 0.99 5.55 -21.88
CA ASN A 45 -0.44 5.37 -21.68
C ASN A 45 -0.97 4.01 -22.20
N ASN A 46 -0.38 3.47 -23.27
CA ASN A 46 -0.80 2.20 -23.88
C ASN A 46 -0.07 0.95 -23.35
N LYS A 47 0.92 1.13 -22.47
CA LYS A 47 1.77 0.02 -21.98
C LYS A 47 1.45 -0.41 -20.54
N GLY A 48 0.34 0.05 -19.96
CA GLY A 48 -0.07 -0.34 -18.61
C GLY A 48 0.80 0.21 -17.48
N PHE A 49 1.65 1.21 -17.73
CA PHE A 49 2.55 1.79 -16.71
C PHE A 49 1.84 2.65 -15.67
N LYS A 50 0.56 2.97 -15.86
CA LYS A 50 -0.22 3.76 -14.89
C LYS A 50 -0.19 3.14 -13.50
N THR A 51 -0.50 1.86 -13.39
CA THR A 51 -0.57 1.14 -12.11
C THR A 51 0.76 1.11 -11.34
N PRO A 52 1.91 0.76 -11.94
CA PRO A 52 3.19 0.81 -11.23
C PRO A 52 3.63 2.24 -10.88
N ILE A 53 3.28 3.24 -11.69
CA ILE A 53 3.57 4.65 -11.38
C ILE A 53 2.75 5.12 -10.17
N ILE A 54 1.45 4.84 -10.14
CA ILE A 54 0.60 5.15 -8.99
C ILE A 54 1.14 4.45 -7.74
N PHE A 55 1.50 3.16 -7.84
CA PHE A 55 2.10 2.43 -6.72
C PHE A 55 3.38 3.10 -6.20
N ALA A 56 4.29 3.48 -7.10
CA ALA A 56 5.55 4.12 -6.72
C ALA A 56 5.32 5.47 -6.04
N ILE A 57 4.38 6.27 -6.55
CA ILE A 57 4.01 7.57 -5.96
C ILE A 57 3.39 7.35 -4.57
N SER A 58 2.40 6.45 -4.45
CA SER A 58 1.77 6.12 -3.17
C SER A 58 2.79 5.60 -2.15
N PHE A 59 3.72 4.75 -2.58
CA PHE A 59 4.79 4.25 -1.73
C PHE A 59 5.71 5.37 -1.25
N ALA A 60 6.13 6.26 -2.16
CA ALA A 60 6.96 7.40 -1.80
C ALA A 60 6.26 8.34 -0.81
N ILE A 61 4.95 8.57 -0.97
CA ILE A 61 4.15 9.38 -0.05
C ILE A 61 4.09 8.74 1.33
N CYS A 62 3.75 7.44 1.41
CA CYS A 62 3.71 6.69 2.66
C CYS A 62 5.07 6.69 3.38
N ALA A 63 6.15 6.38 2.65
CA ALA A 63 7.49 6.29 3.21
C ALA A 63 8.07 7.65 3.64
N SER A 64 7.81 8.72 2.89
CA SER A 64 8.32 10.07 3.22
C SER A 64 7.52 10.77 4.32
N SER A 65 6.22 10.54 4.38
CA SER A 65 5.33 11.18 5.37
C SER A 65 5.20 10.36 6.65
N GLY A 66 5.73 9.13 6.67
CA GLY A 66 5.55 8.19 7.77
C GLY A 66 4.12 7.67 7.93
N ILE A 67 3.24 7.91 6.95
CA ILE A 67 1.82 7.55 7.00
C ILE A 67 1.67 6.07 6.64
N ASP A 68 1.43 5.25 7.65
CA ASP A 68 1.15 3.83 7.53
C ASP A 68 -0.35 3.53 7.67
N ILE A 69 -1.04 3.55 6.54
CA ILE A 69 -2.49 3.32 6.47
C ILE A 69 -2.85 1.91 6.92
N PHE A 70 -2.00 0.93 6.60
CA PHE A 70 -2.20 -0.45 7.00
C PHE A 70 -2.16 -0.60 8.52
N GLN A 71 -1.17 0.01 9.18
CA GLN A 71 -1.10 0.03 10.64
C GLN A 71 -2.28 0.80 11.26
N LEU A 72 -2.69 1.93 10.66
CA LEU A 72 -3.86 2.69 11.12
C LEU A 72 -5.15 1.87 11.08
N LEU A 73 -5.34 1.05 10.03
CA LEU A 73 -6.51 0.19 9.89
C LEU A 73 -6.49 -1.02 10.83
N LEU A 74 -5.32 -1.44 11.30
CA LEU A 74 -5.15 -2.55 12.23
C LEU A 74 -5.20 -2.12 13.71
N ALA A 75 -4.96 -0.84 13.99
CA ALA A 75 -5.01 -0.27 15.34
C ALA A 75 -6.34 -0.56 16.10
N PRO A 76 -7.53 -0.53 15.48
CA PRO A 76 -8.80 -0.89 16.14
C PRO A 76 -8.89 -2.32 16.65
N ILE A 77 -8.06 -3.24 16.14
CA ILE A 77 -8.00 -4.66 16.52
C ILE A 77 -6.79 -4.91 17.46
N LYS A 78 -6.11 -3.85 17.91
CA LYS A 78 -4.91 -3.90 18.78
C LYS A 78 -3.77 -4.73 18.19
N ILE A 79 -3.70 -4.84 16.86
CA ILE A 79 -2.58 -5.46 16.15
C ILE A 79 -1.57 -4.36 15.80
N THR A 80 -0.41 -4.39 16.44
CA THR A 80 0.70 -3.50 16.11
C THR A 80 1.72 -4.27 15.30
N ILE A 81 1.88 -3.86 14.05
CA ILE A 81 2.98 -4.32 13.18
C ILE A 81 4.04 -3.24 13.21
N GLU A 82 5.32 -3.63 13.21
CA GLU A 82 6.42 -2.68 13.07
C GLU A 82 6.28 -1.93 11.74
N SER A 83 6.22 -0.60 11.81
CA SER A 83 6.12 0.25 10.63
C SER A 83 7.46 0.23 9.89
N GLY A 84 7.42 -0.10 8.62
CA GLY A 84 8.61 -0.29 7.80
C GLY A 84 8.30 -0.36 6.32
N ILE A 85 9.33 -0.66 5.52
CA ILE A 85 9.22 -0.71 4.05
C ILE A 85 8.05 -1.61 3.59
N VAL A 86 7.85 -2.74 4.26
CA VAL A 86 6.78 -3.69 3.91
C VAL A 86 5.40 -3.09 4.20
N SER A 87 5.21 -2.45 5.36
CA SER A 87 3.91 -1.87 5.72
C SER A 87 3.55 -0.65 4.87
N TYR A 88 4.55 0.17 4.50
CA TYR A 88 4.36 1.26 3.54
C TYR A 88 4.01 0.75 2.15
N ALA A 89 4.59 -0.38 1.72
CA ALA A 89 4.26 -0.97 0.43
C ALA A 89 2.86 -1.60 0.42
N VAL A 90 2.42 -2.19 1.53
CA VAL A 90 1.03 -2.63 1.72
C VAL A 90 0.07 -1.44 1.71
N SER A 91 0.43 -0.34 2.39
CA SER A 91 -0.33 0.92 2.39
C SER A 91 -0.43 1.52 0.98
N ALA A 92 0.66 1.50 0.22
CA ALA A 92 0.67 1.93 -1.17
C ALA A 92 -0.22 1.06 -2.07
N ALA A 93 -0.22 -0.27 -1.84
CA ALA A 93 -1.11 -1.20 -2.53
C ALA A 93 -2.58 -0.95 -2.19
N LEU A 94 -2.90 -0.61 -0.93
CA LEU A 94 -4.24 -0.21 -0.49
C LEU A 94 -4.73 1.06 -1.21
N LEU A 95 -3.85 2.05 -1.34
CA LEU A 95 -4.14 3.30 -2.06
C LEU A 95 -4.34 3.09 -3.58
N ASN A 96 -3.68 2.10 -4.17
CA ASN A 96 -3.72 1.85 -5.62
C ASN A 96 -4.94 1.01 -6.09
N GLY A 97 -6.00 0.90 -5.28
CA GLY A 97 -7.28 0.39 -5.76
C GLY A 97 -7.68 -1.03 -5.33
N GLY A 98 -7.36 -1.45 -4.11
CA GLY A 98 -8.14 -2.48 -3.42
C GLY A 98 -7.45 -3.80 -3.08
N SER A 99 -8.19 -4.65 -2.37
CA SER A 99 -7.73 -5.89 -1.72
C SER A 99 -6.96 -6.85 -2.64
N GLY A 100 -7.29 -6.91 -3.93
CA GLY A 100 -6.60 -7.77 -4.91
C GLY A 100 -5.18 -7.32 -5.27
N THR A 101 -4.86 -6.04 -5.14
CA THR A 101 -3.48 -5.53 -5.31
C THR A 101 -2.65 -5.83 -4.07
N VAL A 102 -3.24 -5.66 -2.89
CA VAL A 102 -2.63 -6.02 -1.61
C VAL A 102 -2.34 -7.53 -1.56
N PHE A 103 -3.29 -8.37 -1.94
CA PHE A 103 -3.12 -9.82 -1.94
C PHE A 103 -1.98 -10.28 -2.86
N ARG A 104 -1.93 -9.76 -4.09
CA ARG A 104 -0.86 -10.06 -5.05
C ARG A 104 0.51 -9.56 -4.58
N PHE A 105 0.54 -8.43 -3.88
CA PHE A 105 1.76 -7.93 -3.27
C PHE A 105 2.23 -8.85 -2.15
N LEU A 106 1.35 -9.22 -1.22
CA LEU A 106 1.65 -10.14 -0.13
C LEU A 106 2.08 -11.52 -0.63
N GLU A 107 1.45 -12.06 -1.68
CA GLU A 107 1.87 -13.31 -2.31
C GLU A 107 3.29 -13.22 -2.87
N ARG A 108 3.61 -12.15 -3.61
CA ARG A 108 4.96 -11.94 -4.14
C ARG A 108 6.01 -11.79 -3.05
N PHE A 109 5.66 -11.10 -1.96
CA PHE A 109 6.53 -11.00 -0.79
C PHE A 109 6.73 -12.35 -0.11
N ARG A 110 5.66 -13.13 0.05
CA ARG A 110 5.72 -14.49 0.60
C ARG A 110 6.58 -15.42 -0.26
N GLU A 111 6.41 -15.38 -1.58
CA GLU A 111 7.23 -16.15 -2.52
C GLU A 111 8.69 -15.71 -2.51
N GLY A 112 8.96 -14.41 -2.43
CA GLY A 112 10.30 -13.86 -2.28
C GLY A 112 10.97 -14.29 -0.97
N ALA A 113 10.24 -14.19 0.15
CA ALA A 113 10.70 -14.64 1.46
C ALA A 113 10.97 -16.15 1.46
N LYS A 114 10.06 -16.95 0.89
CA LYS A 114 10.24 -18.41 0.78
C LYS A 114 11.49 -18.79 -0.01
N LYS A 115 11.79 -18.09 -1.11
CA LYS A 115 13.02 -18.32 -1.89
C LYS A 115 14.30 -17.97 -1.12
N VAL A 116 14.26 -16.97 -0.24
CA VAL A 116 15.39 -16.61 0.63
C VAL A 116 15.59 -17.67 1.70
N THR A 117 14.51 -18.19 2.28
CA THR A 117 14.57 -19.25 3.29
C THR A 117 15.00 -20.60 2.69
N ASP A 118 14.44 -20.99 1.54
CA ASP A 118 14.81 -22.24 0.84
C ASP A 118 16.23 -22.14 0.22
N GLY A 119 16.73 -20.93 -0.05
CA GLY A 119 18.11 -20.68 -0.51
C GLY A 119 19.15 -20.67 0.62
N HIS A 120 18.72 -20.66 1.88
CA HIS A 120 19.59 -20.69 3.06
C HIS A 120 19.74 -22.11 3.65
N ASP A 121 19.17 -23.13 3.00
CA ASP A 121 19.30 -24.56 3.35
C ASP A 121 20.34 -25.29 2.47
N VAL A 122 21.26 -24.53 1.84
CA VAL A 122 22.45 -25.07 1.18
C VAL A 122 23.65 -24.21 1.59
N THR A 123 24.53 -24.78 2.41
CA THR A 123 25.70 -24.20 3.13
C THR A 123 25.30 -23.44 4.40
N VAL A 124 25.55 -23.94 5.63
CA VAL A 124 26.72 -24.63 6.18
C VAL A 124 26.29 -25.63 7.25
#